data_AF-A0A9P4XRX6-F1
#
_entry.id   AF-A0A9P4XRX6-F1
#
_cell.length_a   1.000
_cell.length_b   1.000
_cell.length_c   1.000
_cell.angle_alpha   90.00
_cell.angle_beta   90.00
_cell.angle_gamma   90.00
#
_symmetry.space_group_name_H-M   'P 1'
#
loop_
_entity.id
_entity.type
_entity.pdbx_description
1 polymer ?
#
loop_
_entity_poly.entity_id
_entity_poly.type
_entity_poly.pdbx_seq_one_letter_code
_entity_poly.pdbx_strand_id
1 'polypeptide(L)'
;MGFDESVSALLLTYDNCLALLKAFKRQKKQDGSRKTTKTSERQALLRRSLRTDRRKVESAYSSRVSVAGSRFEKGDSKARSALDKVLKRLNAAIKSLIRLASKGPNPALDYQSLTSLSNSSRLQAIKTFDQLSHRLDSKASHGSVVSANT
;
A
#
# COMPACT_ATOMS: atom_id res chain seq x y z
N MET A 1 -6.38 -6.37 -14.99
CA MET A 1 -5.51 -6.72 -13.87
C MET A 1 -6.26 -7.60 -12.88
N GLY A 2 -5.61 -8.67 -12.43
CA GLY A 2 -6.04 -9.50 -11.32
C GLY A 2 -6.00 -8.75 -9.98
N PHE A 3 -6.63 -9.32 -8.95
CA PHE A 3 -6.57 -8.72 -7.61
C PHE A 3 -5.18 -8.92 -6.98
N ASP A 4 -4.58 -10.09 -7.17
CA ASP A 4 -3.18 -10.41 -6.88
C ASP A 4 -2.17 -9.46 -7.54
N GLU A 5 -2.33 -9.15 -8.82
CA GLU A 5 -1.49 -8.20 -9.56
C GLU A 5 -1.60 -6.80 -8.94
N SER A 6 -2.81 -6.42 -8.54
CA SER A 6 -3.08 -5.13 -7.90
C SER A 6 -2.42 -5.06 -6.51
N VAL A 7 -2.43 -6.17 -5.75
CA VAL A 7 -1.73 -6.24 -4.45
C VAL A 7 -0.22 -6.20 -4.65
N SER A 8 0.31 -6.91 -5.65
CA SER A 8 1.73 -6.89 -6.00
C SER A 8 2.18 -5.48 -6.41
N ALA A 9 1.39 -4.79 -7.22
CA ALA A 9 1.63 -3.39 -7.58
C ALA A 9 1.63 -2.48 -6.35
N LEU A 10 0.77 -2.74 -5.36
CA LEU A 10 0.70 -1.97 -4.13
C LEU A 10 1.99 -2.16 -3.30
N LEU A 11 2.47 -3.39 -3.16
CA LEU A 11 3.72 -3.70 -2.46
C LEU A 11 4.93 -3.06 -3.16
N LEU A 12 5.01 -3.16 -4.49
CA LEU A 12 6.03 -2.48 -5.30
C LEU A 12 6.00 -0.96 -5.10
N THR A 13 4.81 -0.39 -4.99
CA THR A 13 4.63 1.05 -4.74
C THR A 13 5.23 1.46 -3.38
N TYR A 14 5.05 0.65 -2.33
CA TYR A 14 5.72 0.87 -1.04
C TYR A 14 7.25 0.78 -1.16
N ASP A 15 7.77 -0.19 -1.91
CA ASP A 15 9.21 -0.37 -2.10
C ASP A 15 9.84 0.80 -2.88
N ASN A 16 9.14 1.31 -3.90
CA ASN A 16 9.52 2.52 -4.63
C ASN A 16 9.58 3.76 -3.72
N CYS A 17 8.58 3.96 -2.85
CA CYS A 17 8.61 5.01 -1.84
C CYS A 17 9.85 4.89 -0.92
N LEU A 18 10.18 3.68 -0.47
CA LEU A 18 11.34 3.44 0.37
C LEU A 18 12.67 3.72 -0.34
N ALA A 19 12.76 3.39 -1.64
CA ALA A 19 13.92 3.68 -2.47
C ALA A 19 14.11 5.21 -2.66
N LEU A 20 13.04 5.94 -2.96
CA LEU A 20 13.07 7.40 -3.09
C LEU A 20 13.52 8.09 -1.79
N LEU A 21 12.98 7.68 -0.65
CA LEU A 21 13.39 8.22 0.65
C LEU A 21 14.85 7.93 0.99
N LYS A 22 15.41 6.80 0.50
CA LYS A 22 16.86 6.53 0.62
C LYS A 22 17.68 7.46 -0.29
N ALA A 23 17.23 7.71 -1.51
CA ALA A 23 17.91 8.60 -2.45
C ALA A 23 18.00 10.04 -1.92
N PHE A 24 16.90 10.58 -1.38
CA PHE A 24 16.89 11.92 -0.78
C PHE A 24 17.84 12.06 0.41
N LYS A 25 18.03 11.01 1.21
CA LYS A 25 19.00 11.01 2.31
C LYS A 25 20.44 11.12 1.81
N ARG A 26 20.77 10.46 0.69
CA ARG A 26 22.13 10.48 0.10
C ARG A 26 22.46 11.86 -0.47
N GLN A 27 21.52 12.46 -1.19
CA GLN A 27 21.68 13.79 -1.79
C GLN A 27 21.96 14.86 -0.72
N LYS A 28 21.25 14.82 0.41
CA LYS A 28 21.45 15.78 1.52
C LYS A 28 22.79 15.62 2.26
N LYS A 29 23.41 14.42 2.21
CA LYS A 29 24.76 14.19 2.78
C LYS A 29 25.86 14.79 1.91
N GLN A 30 25.70 14.82 0.59
CA GLN A 30 26.67 15.42 -0.32
C GLN A 30 26.65 16.95 -0.27
N ASP A 31 25.49 17.55 -0.03
CA ASP A 31 25.29 19.01 -0.10
C ASP A 31 25.71 19.78 1.18
N GLY A 32 26.49 19.17 2.08
CA GLY A 32 27.10 19.81 3.26
C GLY A 32 26.14 20.44 4.30
N SER A 33 24.82 20.43 4.07
CA SER A 33 23.86 21.21 4.83
C SER A 33 23.63 20.64 6.23
N ARG A 34 24.25 21.27 7.24
CA ARG A 34 24.24 20.93 8.68
C ARG A 34 22.88 21.12 9.39
N LYS A 35 21.78 21.36 8.66
CA LYS A 35 20.41 21.51 9.21
C LYS A 35 19.59 20.21 9.04
N THR A 36 19.79 19.16 9.86
CA THR A 36 19.11 17.86 9.55
C THR A 36 18.63 16.94 10.66
N THR A 37 18.70 17.26 11.96
CA THR A 37 18.23 16.29 12.99
C THR A 37 16.73 15.98 12.87
N LYS A 38 15.87 17.00 12.94
CA LYS A 38 14.40 16.82 12.88
C LYS A 38 13.87 16.27 11.55
N THR A 39 14.46 16.67 10.41
CA THR A 39 14.05 16.14 9.09
C THR A 39 14.50 14.69 8.89
N SER A 40 15.71 14.35 9.37
CA SER A 40 16.23 12.97 9.33
C SER A 40 15.40 12.04 10.21
N GLU A 41 14.97 12.49 11.39
CA GLU A 41 14.08 11.75 12.27
C GLU A 41 12.71 11.49 11.64
N ARG A 42 12.04 12.53 11.12
CA ARG A 42 10.75 12.38 10.41
C ARG A 42 10.84 11.44 9.22
N GLN A 43 11.93 11.52 8.46
CA GLN A 43 12.19 10.60 7.35
C GLN A 43 12.40 9.15 7.84
N ALA A 44 13.14 8.95 8.93
CA ALA A 44 13.36 7.63 9.51
C ALA A 44 12.05 7.01 10.03
N LEU A 45 11.20 7.81 10.69
CA LEU A 45 9.87 7.41 11.14
C LEU A 45 8.98 7.03 9.96
N LEU A 46 8.92 7.84 8.90
CA LEU A 46 8.17 7.51 7.69
C LEU A 46 8.65 6.20 7.06
N ARG A 47 9.96 5.99 6.95
CA ARG A 47 10.53 4.74 6.42
C ARG A 47 10.14 3.53 7.27
N ARG A 48 10.14 3.68 8.61
CA ARG A 48 9.71 2.62 9.53
C ARG A 48 8.21 2.34 9.37
N SER A 49 7.40 3.39 9.24
CA SER A 49 5.95 3.26 8.98
C SER A 49 5.69 2.51 7.68
N LEU A 50 6.25 2.97 6.55
CA LEU A 50 6.09 2.34 5.24
C LEU A 50 6.50 0.86 5.23
N ARG A 51 7.62 0.50 5.87
CA ARG A 51 8.05 -0.90 6.01
C ARG A 51 7.08 -1.74 6.84
N THR A 52 6.51 -1.13 7.88
CA THR A 52 5.53 -1.80 8.74
C THR A 52 4.21 -1.96 7.98
N ASP A 53 3.83 -0.93 7.23
CA ASP A 53 2.60 -0.91 6.46
C ASP A 53 2.62 -1.95 5.35
N ARG A 54 3.72 -2.01 4.57
CA ARG A 54 3.96 -3.04 3.56
C ARG A 54 3.83 -4.45 4.15
N ARG A 55 4.52 -4.73 5.26
CA ARG A 55 4.47 -6.05 5.92
C ARG A 55 3.08 -6.41 6.42
N LYS A 56 2.32 -5.44 6.95
CA LYS A 56 0.93 -5.66 7.38
C LYS A 56 0.01 -5.99 6.19
N VAL A 57 0.15 -5.28 5.08
CA VAL A 57 -0.63 -5.55 3.86
C VAL A 57 -0.29 -6.93 3.29
N GLU A 58 0.99 -7.24 3.17
CA GLU A 58 1.48 -8.54 2.69
C GLU A 58 1.00 -9.69 3.57
N SER A 59 1.19 -9.58 4.88
CA SER A 59 0.75 -10.60 5.86
C SER A 59 -0.77 -10.80 5.85
N ALA A 60 -1.55 -9.72 5.78
CA ALA A 60 -3.00 -9.80 5.68
C ALA A 60 -3.43 -10.50 4.39
N TYR A 61 -2.83 -10.13 3.26
CA TYR A 61 -3.12 -10.74 1.97
C TYR A 61 -2.77 -12.24 1.98
N SER A 62 -1.55 -12.61 2.38
CA SER A 62 -1.12 -14.02 2.41
C SER A 62 -1.96 -14.87 3.37
N SER A 63 -2.39 -14.30 4.50
CA SER A 63 -3.31 -14.97 5.43
C SER A 63 -4.66 -15.25 4.77
N ARG A 64 -5.26 -14.28 4.07
CA ARG A 64 -6.54 -14.49 3.38
C ARG A 64 -6.43 -15.45 2.19
N VAL A 65 -5.34 -15.39 1.43
CA VAL A 65 -5.05 -16.35 0.36
C VAL A 65 -4.91 -17.77 0.93
N SER A 66 -4.26 -17.94 2.08
CA SER A 66 -4.13 -19.27 2.71
C SER A 66 -5.48 -19.88 3.12
N VAL A 67 -6.49 -19.05 3.43
CA VAL A 67 -7.82 -19.51 3.82
C VAL A 67 -8.74 -19.73 2.62
N ALA A 68 -8.81 -18.76 1.70
CA ALA A 68 -9.78 -18.74 0.61
C ALA A 68 -9.20 -19.15 -0.77
N GLY A 69 -7.89 -19.37 -0.86
CA GLY A 69 -7.19 -19.84 -2.05
C GLY A 69 -7.33 -18.92 -3.27
N SER A 70 -7.35 -19.54 -4.45
CA SER A 70 -7.40 -18.85 -5.74
C SER A 70 -8.63 -17.96 -5.97
N ARG A 71 -9.72 -18.18 -5.21
CA ARG A 71 -10.90 -17.31 -5.24
C ARG A 71 -10.58 -15.92 -4.67
N PHE A 72 -9.72 -15.87 -3.66
CA PHE A 72 -9.26 -14.60 -3.09
C PHE A 72 -8.26 -13.90 -4.02
N GLU A 73 -7.35 -14.65 -4.65
CA GLU A 73 -6.38 -14.12 -5.63
C GLU A 73 -7.06 -13.50 -6.85
N LYS A 74 -8.14 -14.13 -7.34
CA LYS A 74 -8.98 -13.54 -8.38
C LYS A 74 -9.66 -12.27 -7.87
N GLY A 75 -10.21 -12.31 -6.66
CA GLY A 75 -11.05 -11.25 -6.10
C GLY A 75 -12.31 -11.00 -6.92
N ASP A 76 -13.11 -10.02 -6.50
CA ASP A 76 -14.30 -9.57 -7.23
C ASP A 76 -14.12 -8.15 -7.80
N SER A 77 -15.05 -7.73 -8.66
CA SER A 77 -15.01 -6.41 -9.32
C SER A 77 -14.97 -5.25 -8.31
N LYS A 78 -15.60 -5.41 -7.15
CA LYS A 78 -15.65 -4.40 -6.09
C LYS A 78 -14.29 -4.27 -5.39
N ALA A 79 -13.65 -5.39 -5.05
CA ALA A 79 -12.34 -5.42 -4.42
C ALA A 79 -11.26 -4.89 -5.37
N ARG A 80 -11.28 -5.31 -6.64
CA ARG A 80 -10.38 -4.79 -7.67
C ARG A 80 -10.51 -3.28 -7.84
N SER A 81 -11.74 -2.78 -7.97
CA SER A 81 -12.00 -1.33 -8.10
C SER A 81 -11.57 -0.53 -6.86
N ALA A 82 -11.78 -1.07 -5.66
CA ALA A 82 -11.37 -0.40 -4.42
C ALA A 82 -9.84 -0.32 -4.33
N LEU A 83 -9.14 -1.40 -4.64
CA LEU A 83 -7.68 -1.45 -4.59
C LEU A 83 -7.03 -0.58 -5.68
N ASP A 84 -7.60 -0.54 -6.89
CA ASP A 84 -7.17 0.35 -7.96
C ASP A 84 -7.24 1.83 -7.56
N LYS A 85 -8.30 2.25 -6.85
CA LYS A 85 -8.39 3.61 -6.29
C LYS A 85 -7.27 3.90 -5.29
N VAL A 86 -6.93 2.94 -4.45
CA VAL A 86 -5.81 3.07 -3.49
C VAL A 86 -4.49 3.22 -4.23
N LEU A 87 -4.24 2.39 -5.23
CA LEU A 87 -3.06 2.44 -6.09
C LEU A 87 -2.92 3.78 -6.81
N LYS A 88 -3.99 4.26 -7.44
CA LYS A 88 -4.01 5.55 -8.15
C LYS A 88 -3.63 6.71 -7.23
N ARG A 89 -4.16 6.73 -6.00
CA ARG A 89 -3.85 7.76 -5.00
C ARG A 89 -2.39 7.71 -4.56
N LEU A 90 -1.85 6.52 -4.30
CA LEU A 90 -0.43 6.37 -3.96
C LEU A 90 0.49 6.76 -5.12
N ASN A 91 0.21 6.30 -6.34
CA ASN A 91 0.99 6.63 -7.52
C ASN A 91 0.98 8.13 -7.81
N ALA A 92 -0.17 8.80 -7.64
CA ALA A 92 -0.26 10.25 -7.78
C ALA A 92 0.63 10.97 -6.75
N ALA A 93 0.64 10.51 -5.51
CA ALA A 93 1.51 11.07 -4.48
C ALA A 93 2.99 10.85 -4.78
N ILE A 94 3.38 9.65 -5.23
CA ILE A 94 4.77 9.36 -5.64
C ILE A 94 5.19 10.26 -6.80
N LYS A 95 4.35 10.41 -7.83
CA LYS A 95 4.63 11.33 -8.93
C LYS A 95 4.80 12.76 -8.43
N SER A 96 4.00 13.18 -7.45
CA SER A 96 4.16 14.49 -6.81
C SER A 96 5.51 14.61 -6.09
N LEU A 97 5.93 13.57 -5.36
CA LEU A 97 7.23 13.53 -4.68
C LEU A 97 8.42 13.58 -5.65
N ILE A 98 8.36 12.80 -6.73
CA ILE A 98 9.39 12.79 -7.76
C ILE A 98 9.50 14.19 -8.37
N ARG A 99 8.37 14.81 -8.76
CA ARG A 99 8.36 16.18 -9.27
C ARG A 99 8.93 17.18 -8.29
N LEU A 100 8.60 17.05 -7.00
CA LEU A 100 9.11 17.96 -5.98
C LEU A 100 10.62 17.82 -5.81
N ALA A 101 11.13 16.60 -5.83
CA ALA A 101 12.56 16.33 -5.75
C ALA A 101 13.34 16.81 -6.97
N SER A 102 12.74 16.79 -8.16
CA SER A 102 13.36 17.33 -9.37
C SER A 102 13.43 18.87 -9.38
N LYS A 103 12.69 19.58 -8.51
CA LYS A 103 12.64 21.05 -8.47
C LYS A 103 13.77 21.73 -7.69
N GLY A 104 14.68 20.99 -7.05
CA GLY A 104 15.86 21.57 -6.41
C GLY A 104 16.41 20.79 -5.22
N PRO A 105 17.52 21.25 -4.59
CA PRO A 105 18.27 20.50 -3.58
C PRO A 105 17.58 20.34 -2.21
N ASN A 106 16.53 21.12 -1.92
CA ASN A 106 15.79 21.05 -0.65
C ASN A 106 14.28 21.04 -0.90
N PRO A 107 13.72 19.96 -1.48
CA PRO A 107 12.28 19.82 -1.57
C PRO A 107 11.70 19.78 -0.15
N ALA A 108 10.76 20.69 0.15
CA ALA A 108 9.98 20.65 1.39
C ALA A 108 9.02 19.45 1.34
N LEU A 109 9.56 18.26 1.51
CA LEU A 109 8.81 17.01 1.53
C LEU A 109 7.88 17.04 2.75
N ASP A 110 6.57 17.00 2.50
CA ASP A 110 5.59 16.85 3.56
C ASP A 110 5.52 15.38 4.02
N TYR A 111 6.44 15.04 4.93
CA TYR A 111 6.51 13.73 5.57
C TYR A 111 5.22 13.36 6.31
N GLN A 112 4.45 14.34 6.76
CA GLN A 112 3.19 14.09 7.50
C GLN A 112 2.10 13.64 6.54
N SER A 113 1.94 14.34 5.40
CA SER A 113 1.01 13.91 4.35
C SER A 113 1.34 12.52 3.82
N LEU A 114 2.62 12.19 3.66
CA LEU A 114 3.04 10.84 3.24
C LEU A 114 2.76 9.76 4.28
N THR A 115 2.96 10.07 5.56
CA THR A 115 2.65 9.14 6.65
C THR A 115 1.14 8.90 6.72
N SER A 116 0.35 9.95 6.64
CA SER A 116 -1.12 9.86 6.60
C SER A 116 -1.61 9.07 5.40
N LEU A 117 -1.05 9.33 4.21
CA LEU A 117 -1.39 8.60 2.99
C LEU A 117 -1.02 7.11 3.08
N SER A 118 0.17 6.78 3.60
CA SER A 118 0.59 5.39 3.81
C SER A 118 -0.37 4.65 4.74
N ASN A 119 -0.72 5.27 5.86
CA ASN A 119 -1.66 4.71 6.83
C ASN A 119 -3.06 4.53 6.24
N SER A 120 -3.57 5.55 5.54
CA SER A 120 -4.88 5.50 4.88
C SER A 120 -4.91 4.41 3.81
N SER A 121 -3.87 4.30 2.99
CA SER A 121 -3.73 3.26 1.98
C SER A 121 -3.73 1.86 2.59
N ARG A 122 -2.94 1.64 3.66
CA ARG A 122 -2.94 0.37 4.39
C ARG A 122 -4.33 0.03 4.91
N LEU A 123 -4.98 0.96 5.60
CA LEU A 123 -6.30 0.72 6.20
C LEU A 123 -7.35 0.39 5.12
N GLN A 124 -7.32 1.11 3.99
CA GLN A 124 -8.23 0.82 2.87
C GLN A 124 -7.93 -0.53 2.20
N ALA A 125 -6.66 -0.90 2.05
CA ALA A 125 -6.28 -2.21 1.50
C ALA A 125 -6.75 -3.36 2.40
N ILE A 126 -6.45 -3.29 3.71
CA ILE A 126 -6.88 -4.30 4.68
C ILE A 126 -8.41 -4.38 4.75
N LYS A 127 -9.11 -3.23 4.80
CA LYS A 127 -10.57 -3.22 4.75
C LYS A 127 -11.11 -3.87 3.49
N THR A 128 -10.45 -3.67 2.35
CA THR A 128 -10.82 -4.33 1.08
C THR A 128 -10.65 -5.85 1.18
N PHE A 129 -9.56 -6.32 1.81
CA PHE A 129 -9.32 -7.75 2.07
C PHE A 129 -10.39 -8.36 2.97
N ASP A 130 -10.74 -7.69 4.07
CA ASP A 130 -11.76 -8.17 5.01
C ASP A 130 -13.14 -8.23 4.35
N GLN A 131 -13.50 -7.18 3.61
CA GLN A 131 -14.75 -7.14 2.88
C GLN A 131 -14.83 -8.21 1.77
N LEU A 132 -13.72 -8.50 1.09
CA LEU A 132 -13.67 -9.57 0.10
C LEU A 132 -13.81 -10.94 0.78
N SER A 133 -13.09 -11.18 1.87
CA SER A 133 -13.16 -12.43 2.65
C SER A 133 -14.60 -12.70 3.08
N HIS A 134 -15.26 -11.72 3.69
CA HIS A 134 -16.63 -11.87 4.14
C HIS A 134 -17.59 -12.22 3.00
N ARG A 135 -17.45 -11.59 1.83
CA ARG A 135 -18.29 -11.91 0.66
C ARG A 135 -18.01 -13.30 0.10
N LEU A 136 -16.77 -13.75 0.13
CA LEU A 136 -16.41 -15.10 -0.32
C LEU A 136 -16.97 -16.18 0.60
N ASP A 137 -16.94 -15.93 1.92
CA ASP A 137 -17.54 -16.80 2.94
C ASP A 137 -19.07 -16.84 2.79
N SER A 138 -19.74 -15.68 2.70
CA SER A 138 -21.20 -15.62 2.50
C SER A 138 -21.63 -16.34 1.21
N LYS A 139 -20.83 -16.24 0.14
CA LYS A 139 -21.11 -16.93 -1.13
C LYS A 139 -20.88 -18.44 -1.04
N ALA A 140 -20.01 -18.90 -0.14
CA ALA A 140 -19.85 -20.33 0.15
C ALA A 140 -21.07 -20.87 0.93
N SER A 141 -21.61 -20.11 1.89
CA SER A 141 -22.77 -20.50 2.69
C SER A 141 -24.07 -20.62 1.87
N HIS A 142 -24.29 -19.73 0.89
CA HIS A 142 -25.47 -19.78 0.02
C HIS A 142 -25.40 -20.84 -1.10
N GLY A 143 -24.23 -21.45 -1.33
CA GLY A 143 -24.06 -22.52 -2.31
C GLY A 143 -24.47 -23.91 -1.82
N SER A 144 -24.81 -24.05 -0.53
CA SER A 144 -24.99 -25.36 0.12
C SER A 144 -26.45 -25.80 0.32
N VAL A 145 -27.44 -25.06 -0.21
CA VAL A 145 -28.88 -25.32 0.03
C VAL A 145 -29.68 -25.83 -1.19
N VAL A 146 -29.03 -26.34 -2.24
CA VAL A 146 -29.75 -26.97 -3.37
C VAL A 146 -29.25 -28.40 -3.61
N SER A 147 -29.61 -29.31 -2.69
CA SER A 147 -29.70 -30.75 -2.95
C SER A 147 -30.51 -31.43 -1.85
N ALA A 148 -31.83 -31.31 -1.97
CA ALA A 148 -32.88 -32.21 -1.47
C ALA A 148 -34.19 -31.58 -1.97
N ASN A 149 -35.11 -32.23 -2.68
CA ASN A 149 -35.43 -33.63 -2.74
C ASN A 149 -36.15 -33.92 -4.07
N THR A 150 -35.96 -35.14 -4.55
CA THR A 150 -36.83 -35.88 -5.49
C THR A 150 -38.31 -35.78 -5.17
#